data_AF-A0A522DNT3-F1
#
_entry.id   AF-A0A522DNT3-F1
#
_cell.length_a   1.000
_cell.length_b   1.000
_cell.length_c   1.000
_cell.angle_alpha   90.00
_cell.angle_beta   90.00
_cell.angle_gamma   90.00
#
_symmetry.space_group_name_H-M   'P 1'
#
loop_
_entity.id
_entity.type
_entity.pdbx_description
1 polymer ?
#
loop_
_entity_poly.entity_id
_entity_poly.type
_entity_poly.pdbx_seq_one_letter_code
_entity_poly.pdbx_strand_id
1 'polypeptide(L)' 'MIDLETKRAVLTMIQRGLVTVPEAARLAGVQRQLVRYWCRRARIVPAKARDGLLAKQWRKVLNEPR' A
#
# COMPACT_ATOMS: atom_id res chain seq x y z
N MET A 1 -16.19 4.56 14.87
CA MET A 1 -14.76 4.98 14.96
C MET A 1 -13.95 3.82 14.41
N ILE A 2 -13.10 4.02 13.41
CA ILE A 2 -12.28 2.91 12.91
C ILE A 2 -11.23 2.54 13.93
N ASP A 3 -11.10 1.23 14.17
CA ASP A 3 -10.14 0.73 15.12
C ASP A 3 -8.69 1.04 14.66
N LEU A 4 -7.80 1.15 15.64
CA LEU A 4 -6.40 1.51 15.39
C LEU A 4 -5.65 0.44 14.57
N GLU A 5 -6.08 -0.82 14.66
CA GLU A 5 -5.44 -1.96 14.01
C GLU A 5 -5.70 -1.95 12.50
N THR A 6 -6.94 -1.69 12.07
CA THR A 6 -7.35 -1.51 10.68
C THR A 6 -6.52 -0.41 10.02
N LYS A 7 -6.37 0.73 10.69
CA LYS A 7 -5.50 1.82 10.19
C LYS A 7 -4.05 1.35 10.04
N ARG A 8 -3.49 0.66 11.02
CA ARG A 8 -2.11 0.13 10.98
C ARG A 8 -1.92 -0.89 9.87
N ALA A 9 -2.88 -1.80 9.71
CA ALA A 9 -2.89 -2.83 8.66
C ALA A 9 -2.92 -2.19 7.27
N VAL A 10 -3.84 -1.23 7.04
CA VAL A 10 -3.93 -0.47 5.79
C VAL A 10 -2.60 0.21 5.46
N LEU A 11 -2.01 0.94 6.41
CA LEU A 11 -0.76 1.64 6.18
C LEU A 11 0.38 0.67 5.85
N THR A 12 0.44 -0.47 6.55
CA THR A 12 1.46 -1.52 6.32
C THR A 12 1.33 -2.13 4.93
N MET A 13 0.12 -2.46 4.49
CA MET A 13 -0.10 -3.03 3.15
C MET A 13 0.27 -2.03 2.04
N ILE A 14 -0.09 -0.75 2.21
CA ILE A 14 0.26 0.31 1.26
C ILE A 14 1.78 0.54 1.24
N GLN A 15 2.43 0.60 2.41
CA GLN A 15 3.88 0.81 2.51
C GLN A 15 4.67 -0.32 1.83
N ARG A 16 4.15 -1.55 1.85
CA ARG A 16 4.72 -2.70 1.14
C ARG A 16 4.35 -2.76 -0.35
N GLY A 17 3.56 -1.82 -0.85
CA GLY A 17 3.09 -1.80 -2.24
C GLY A 17 2.11 -2.93 -2.58
N LEU A 18 1.56 -3.61 -1.58
CA LEU A 18 0.69 -4.78 -1.77
C LEU A 18 -0.70 -4.38 -2.29
N VAL A 19 -1.19 -3.22 -1.86
CA VAL A 19 -2.48 -2.66 -2.25
C VAL A 19 -2.34 -1.19 -2.61
N THR A 20 -3.21 -0.72 -3.49
CA THR A 20 -3.39 0.69 -3.83
C THR A 20 -4.31 1.39 -2.81
N VAL A 21 -4.34 2.74 -2.83
CA VAL A 21 -5.25 3.52 -1.97
C VAL A 21 -6.73 3.18 -2.20
N PRO A 22 -7.23 3.04 -3.46
CA PRO A 22 -8.61 2.63 -3.70
C PRO A 22 -8.94 1.24 -3.14
N GLU A 23 -8.03 0.27 -3.28
CA GLU A 23 -8.23 -1.10 -2.76
C GLU A 23 -8.22 -1.11 -1.23
N ALA A 24 -7.26 -0.43 -0.60
CA ALA A 24 -7.21 -0.28 0.85
C ALA A 24 -8.47 0.39 1.41
N ALA A 25 -8.99 1.41 0.73
CA ALA A 25 -10.23 2.08 1.12
C ALA A 25 -11.43 1.13 1.07
N ARG A 26 -11.52 0.30 0.03
CA ARG A 26 -12.56 -0.73 -0.10
C ARG A 26 -12.45 -1.78 1.00
N LEU A 27 -11.24 -2.29 1.27
CA LEU A 27 -11.00 -3.31 2.30
C LEU A 27 -11.34 -2.82 3.71
N ALA A 28 -11.02 -1.58 4.02
CA ALA A 28 -11.27 -0.99 5.33
C ALA A 28 -12.68 -0.35 5.46
N GLY A 29 -13.52 -0.40 4.42
CA GLY A 29 -14.85 0.21 4.46
C GLY A 29 -14.83 1.73 4.63
N VAL A 30 -13.83 2.42 4.07
CA VAL A 30 -13.63 3.87 4.22
C VAL A 30 -13.60 4.62 2.91
N GLN A 31 -13.75 5.93 3.02
CA GLN A 31 -13.48 6.83 1.92
C GLN A 31 -11.98 6.91 1.59
N ARG A 32 -11.68 7.00 0.29
CA ARG A 32 -10.30 7.13 -0.22
C ARG A 32 -9.55 8.33 0.38
N GLN A 33 -10.26 9.42 0.69
CA GLN A 33 -9.68 10.64 1.26
C GLN A 33 -9.12 10.41 2.66
N LEU A 34 -9.76 9.56 3.46
CA LEU A 34 -9.28 9.19 4.79
C LEU A 34 -7.96 8.39 4.71
N VAL A 35 -7.88 7.44 3.77
CA VAL A 35 -6.65 6.67 3.54
C VAL A 35 -5.52 7.58 3.03
N ARG A 36 -5.82 8.52 2.12
CA ARG A 36 -4.83 9.53 1.67
C ARG A 36 -4.32 10.38 2.84
N TYR A 37 -5.21 10.78 3.74
CA TYR A 37 -4.86 11.50 4.95
C TYR A 37 -3.92 10.67 5.85
N TRP A 38 -4.22 9.39 6.08
CA TRP A 38 -3.35 8.49 6.84
C TRP A 38 -1.96 8.36 6.20
N CYS A 39 -1.90 8.12 4.89
CA CYS A 39 -0.62 8.02 4.17
C CYS A 39 0.20 9.31 4.28
N ARG A 40 -0.43 10.49 4.11
CA ARG A 40 0.24 11.78 4.26
C ARG A 40 0.83 11.95 5.65
N ARG A 41 0.05 11.63 6.70
CA ARG A 41 0.49 11.75 8.09
C ARG A 41 1.61 10.76 8.44
N ALA A 42 1.61 9.58 7.83
CA ALA A 42 2.64 8.56 7.97
C ALA A 42 3.84 8.76 7.01
N ARG A 43 3.83 9.82 6.18
CA ARG A 43 4.85 10.09 5.15
C ARG A 43 5.05 8.94 4.15
N ILE A 44 3.99 8.18 3.86
CA ILE A 44 3.98 7.10 2.87
C ILE A 44 3.58 7.68 1.51
N VAL A 45 4.36 7.36 0.47
CA VAL A 45 4.05 7.69 -0.94
C VAL A 45 3.61 6.41 -1.65
N PRO A 46 2.30 6.16 -1.83
CA PRO A 46 1.78 4.86 -2.33
C PRO A 46 2.34 4.44 -3.69
N ALA A 47 2.50 5.40 -4.62
CA ALA A 47 3.06 5.13 -5.95
C ALA A 47 4.48 4.55 -5.85
N LYS A 48 5.37 5.22 -5.10
CA LYS A 48 6.75 4.76 -4.88
C LYS A 48 6.81 3.37 -4.24
N ALA A 49 5.92 3.08 -3.29
CA ALA A 49 5.86 1.77 -2.64
C ALA A 49 5.48 0.67 -3.64
N ARG A 50 4.49 0.94 -4.52
CA ARG A 50 4.06 0.02 -5.58
C ARG A 50 5.16 -0.21 -6.61
N ASP A 51 5.79 0.87 -7.08
CA ASP A 51 6.87 0.81 -8.06
C ASP A 51 8.05 -0.02 -7.52
N GLY A 52 8.39 0.16 -6.24
CA GLY A 52 9.43 -0.61 -5.57
C GLY A 52 9.14 -2.12 -5.52
N LEU A 53 7.88 -2.50 -5.25
CA LEU A 53 7.47 -3.91 -5.25
C LEU A 53 7.56 -4.50 -6.66
N LEU A 54 7.03 -3.80 -7.67
CA LEU A 54 7.07 -4.24 -9.07
C LEU A 54 8.50 -4.40 -9.55
N ALA A 55 9.38 -3.43 -9.29
CA ALA A 55 10.80 -3.52 -9.65
C ALA A 55 11.50 -4.74 -9.02
N LYS A 56 11.12 -5.11 -7.78
CA LYS A 56 11.62 -6.32 -7.13
C LYS A 56 11.13 -7.60 -7.81
N GLN A 57 9.85 -7.64 -8.19
CA GLN A 57 9.27 -8.78 -8.90
C GLN A 57 9.89 -8.95 -10.29
N TRP A 58 10.05 -7.88 -11.06
CA TRP A 58 10.71 -7.90 -12.36
C TRP A 58 12.15 -8.39 -12.27
N ARG A 59 12.93 -7.90 -11.30
CA ARG A 59 14.29 -8.41 -11.05
C ARG A 59 14.33 -9.90 -10.77
N LYS A 60 13.33 -10.43 -10.04
CA LYS A 60 13.24 -11.86 -9.76
C LYS A 60 13.00 -12.65 -11.05
N VAL A 61 12.02 -12.25 -11.84
CA VAL A 61 11.66 -12.93 -13.10
C VAL A 61 12.80 -12.88 -14.13
N LEU A 62 13.52 -11.76 -14.21
CA LEU A 62 14.64 -11.61 -15.15
C LEU A 62 15.88 -12.42 -14.74
N ASN A 63 16.05 -12.74 -13.45
CA ASN A 63 17.19 -13.47 -12.92
C ASN A 63 16.90 -14.97 -12.68
N GLU A 64 15.68 -15.44 -12.95
CA GLU A 64 15.36 -16.86 -12.87
C GLU A 64 15.89 -17.57 -14.13
N PRO A 65 16.75 -18.62 -13.98
CA PRO A 65 17.19 -19.41 -15.12
C PRO A 65 15.98 -20.12 -15.74
N ARG A 66 15.81 -19.98 -17.05
CA ARG A 66 14.76 -20.64 -17.84
C ARG A 66 15.07 -22.11 -18.09
#